data_AF-W7KJZ5-F1
#
_entry.id   AF-W7KJZ5-F1
#
_cell.length_a   1.000
_cell.length_b   1.000
_cell.length_c   1.000
_cell.angle_alpha   90.00
_cell.angle_beta   90.00
_cell.angle_gamma   90.00
#
_symmetry.space_group_name_H-M   'P 1'
#
loop_
_entity.id
_entity.type
_entity.pdbx_description
1 polymer ?
#
loop_
_entity_poly.entity_id
_entity_poly.type
_entity_poly.pdbx_seq_one_letter_code
_entity_poly.pdbx_strand_id
1 'polypeptide(L)'
;MNRKDALRLFSVLIIFLLSAYCMYSITFVLLDIAKAFSVSLSAVVVAVTLSWIGGAFGGFIFGILADKFGRKRACFCPSFSFQFLQF
;
A
#
# COMPACT_ATOMS: atom_id res chain seq x y z
N MET A 1 -9.09 31.71 -0.39
CA MET A 1 -9.11 30.25 -0.13
C MET A 1 -10.12 29.97 0.96
N ASN A 2 -11.12 29.14 0.71
CA ASN A 2 -12.21 28.89 1.65
C ASN A 2 -11.70 28.07 2.85
N ARG A 3 -12.16 28.32 4.08
CA ARG A 3 -11.72 27.55 5.28
C ARG A 3 -11.90 26.04 5.11
N LYS A 4 -12.93 25.62 4.36
CA LYS A 4 -13.21 24.22 4.03
C LYS A 4 -12.16 23.60 3.09
N ASP A 5 -11.61 24.38 2.16
CA ASP A 5 -10.58 23.90 1.24
C ASP A 5 -9.23 23.81 1.93
N ALA A 6 -8.93 24.74 2.85
CA ALA A 6 -7.76 24.62 3.72
C ALA A 6 -7.83 23.34 4.57
N LEU A 7 -8.97 23.04 5.19
CA LEU A 7 -9.15 21.79 5.96
C LEU A 7 -9.00 20.54 5.08
N ARG A 8 -9.52 20.55 3.83
CA ARG A 8 -9.31 19.45 2.88
C ARG A 8 -7.84 19.23 2.57
N LEU A 9 -7.08 20.31 2.33
CA LEU A 9 -5.64 20.22 2.09
C LEU A 9 -4.88 19.67 3.29
N PHE A 10 -5.20 20.13 4.50
CA PHE A 10 -4.60 19.60 5.73
C PHE A 10 -4.90 18.11 5.92
N SER A 11 -6.14 17.67 5.70
CA SER A 11 -6.49 16.24 5.78
C SER A 11 -5.71 15.39 4.79
N VAL A 12 -5.61 15.85 3.53
CA VAL A 12 -4.83 15.13 2.49
C VAL A 12 -3.35 15.10 2.85
N LEU A 13 -2.79 16.20 3.34
CA LEU A 13 -1.39 16.27 3.75
C LEU A 13 -1.06 15.30 4.89
N ILE A 14 -1.93 15.21 5.90
CA ILE A 14 -1.76 14.27 7.03
C ILE A 14 -1.79 12.82 6.53
N ILE A 15 -2.76 12.47 5.66
CA ILE A 15 -2.86 11.12 5.10
C ILE A 15 -1.63 10.79 4.26
N PHE A 16 -1.16 11.74 3.46
CA PHE A 16 0.04 11.58 2.63
C PHE A 16 1.29 11.33 3.49
N LEU A 17 1.50 12.14 4.54
CA LEU A 17 2.61 11.97 5.47
C LEU A 17 2.54 10.64 6.22
N LEU A 18 1.34 10.24 6.67
CA LEU A 18 1.14 8.97 7.36
C LEU A 18 1.45 7.77 6.46
N SER A 19 1.02 7.83 5.19
CA SER A 19 1.33 6.80 4.21
C SER A 19 2.83 6.69 3.92
N ALA A 20 3.52 7.83 3.79
CA ALA A 20 4.97 7.87 3.63
C ALA A 20 5.69 7.25 4.84
N TYR A 21 5.27 7.60 6.07
CA TYR A 21 5.82 7.04 7.30
C TYR A 21 5.74 5.50 7.34
N CYS A 22 4.58 4.92 7.00
CA CYS A 22 4.43 3.47 6.95
C CYS A 22 5.38 2.81 5.94
N MET A 23 5.58 3.40 4.76
CA MET A 23 6.50 2.87 3.75
C MET A 23 7.96 2.87 4.24
N TYR A 24 8.39 3.93 4.92
CA TYR A 24 9.76 4.00 5.44
C TYR A 24 9.97 3.11 6.66
N SER A 25 8.95 2.91 7.50
CA SER A 25 9.08 2.08 8.72
C SER A 25 9.50 0.64 8.42
N ILE A 26 9.10 0.09 7.27
CA ILE A 26 9.46 -1.25 6.82
C ILE A 26 10.99 -1.43 6.75
N THR A 27 11.73 -0.39 6.34
CA THR A 27 13.21 -0.42 6.22
C THR A 27 13.91 -0.78 7.53
N PHE A 28 13.34 -0.42 8.67
CA PHE A 28 13.92 -0.74 9.99
C PHE A 28 13.77 -2.21 10.37
N VAL A 29 12.70 -2.87 9.89
CA VAL A 29 12.40 -4.28 10.21
C VAL A 29 13.10 -5.25 9.25
N LEU A 30 13.65 -4.77 8.14
CA LEU A 30 14.34 -5.61 7.14
C LEU A 30 15.48 -6.44 7.73
N LEU A 31 16.24 -5.87 8.68
CA LEU A 31 17.36 -6.56 9.32
C LEU A 31 16.90 -7.71 10.21
N ASP A 32 15.78 -7.55 10.90
CA ASP A 32 15.21 -8.59 11.77
C ASP A 32 14.63 -9.74 10.94
N ILE A 33 13.98 -9.42 9.81
CA ILE A 33 13.48 -10.42 8.86
C ILE A 33 14.64 -11.21 8.23
N ALA A 34 15.71 -10.53 7.81
CA ALA A 34 16.88 -11.19 7.24
C ALA A 34 17.53 -12.19 8.23
N LYS A 35 17.62 -11.82 9.51
CA LYS A 35 18.11 -12.71 10.58
C LYS A 35 17.17 -13.88 10.84
N ALA A 36 15.87 -13.64 10.93
CA ALA A 36 14.88 -14.68 11.22
C ALA A 36 14.81 -15.76 10.12
N PHE A 37 14.92 -15.35 8.85
CA PHE A 37 14.85 -16.26 7.70
C PHE A 37 16.22 -16.75 7.20
N SER A 38 17.33 -16.32 7.83
CA SER A 38 18.71 -16.65 7.41
C SER A 38 19.00 -16.38 5.93
N VAL A 39 18.39 -15.34 5.37
CA VAL A 39 18.51 -14.95 3.95
C VAL A 39 19.33 -13.66 3.82
N SER A 40 19.96 -13.46 2.66
CA SER A 40 20.73 -12.25 2.41
C SER A 40 19.82 -11.01 2.37
N LEU A 41 20.33 -9.88 2.88
CA LEU A 41 19.61 -8.60 2.89
C LEU A 41 19.13 -8.20 1.49
N SER A 42 19.94 -8.48 0.46
CA SER A 42 19.61 -8.23 -0.95
C SER A 42 18.34 -8.95 -1.39
N ALA A 43 18.12 -10.20 -0.95
CA ALA A 43 16.91 -10.95 -1.30
C ALA A 43 15.66 -10.34 -0.66
N VAL A 44 15.75 -9.87 0.59
CA VAL A 44 14.63 -9.23 1.30
C VAL A 44 14.27 -7.88 0.65
N VAL A 45 15.26 -7.09 0.25
CA VAL A 45 15.03 -5.82 -0.47
C VAL A 45 14.33 -6.07 -1.82
N VAL A 46 14.74 -7.10 -2.56
CA VAL A 46 14.07 -7.49 -3.81
C VAL A 46 12.63 -7.93 -3.56
N ALA A 47 12.37 -8.71 -2.52
CA ALA A 47 11.01 -9.12 -2.17
C ALA A 47 10.11 -7.92 -1.81
N VAL A 48 10.63 -6.95 -1.05
CA VAL A 48 9.89 -5.74 -0.65
C VAL A 48 9.58 -4.85 -1.86
N THR A 49 10.55 -4.66 -2.76
CA THR A 49 10.33 -3.91 -4.00
C THR A 49 9.33 -4.59 -4.92
N LEU A 50 9.36 -5.93 -5.04
CA LEU A 50 8.32 -6.70 -5.75
C LEU A 50 6.94 -6.52 -5.11
N SER A 51 6.86 -6.47 -3.78
CA SER A 51 5.60 -6.26 -3.07
C SER A 51 4.98 -4.89 -3.39
N TRP A 52 5.80 -3.85 -3.52
CA TRP A 52 5.34 -2.52 -3.96
C TRP A 52 4.85 -2.53 -5.42
N ILE A 53 5.56 -3.23 -6.30
CA ILE A 53 5.14 -3.41 -7.71
C ILE A 53 3.81 -4.17 -7.76
N GLY A 54 3.64 -5.23 -6.94
CA GLY A 54 2.40 -5.97 -6.80
C GLY A 54 1.25 -5.09 -6.30
N GLY A 55 1.51 -4.21 -5.33
CA GLY A 55 0.54 -3.21 -4.87
C GLY A 55 0.13 -2.21 -5.96
N ALA A 56 1.08 -1.70 -6.74
CA ALA A 56 0.79 -0.81 -7.88
C ALA A 56 -0.01 -1.52 -8.97
N PHE A 57 0.34 -2.76 -9.31
CA PHE A 57 -0.41 -3.57 -10.26
C PHE A 57 -1.83 -3.88 -9.77
N GLY A 58 -1.98 -4.24 -8.50
CA GLY A 58 -3.28 -4.43 -7.86
C GLY A 58 -4.13 -3.17 -7.93
N GLY A 59 -3.59 -2.03 -7.51
CA GLY A 59 -4.27 -0.74 -7.57
C GLY A 59 -4.67 -0.32 -8.99
N PHE A 60 -3.83 -0.61 -9.99
CA PHE A 60 -4.14 -0.33 -11.40
C PHE A 60 -5.28 -1.20 -11.93
N ILE A 61 -5.23 -2.51 -11.72
CA ILE A 61 -6.28 -3.43 -12.15
C ILE A 61 -7.60 -3.12 -11.42
N PHE A 62 -7.56 -2.91 -10.10
CA PHE A 62 -8.76 -2.56 -9.32
C PHE A 62 -9.28 -1.15 -9.62
N GLY A 63 -8.43 -0.20 -9.99
CA GLY A 63 -8.85 1.12 -10.46
C GLY A 63 -9.66 1.05 -11.74
N ILE A 64 -9.19 0.27 -12.73
CA ILE A 64 -9.91 0.01 -13.98
C ILE A 64 -11.22 -0.76 -13.71
N LEU A 65 -11.17 -1.77 -12.83
CA LEU A 65 -12.36 -2.53 -12.44
C LEU A 65 -13.39 -1.66 -11.70
N ALA A 66 -12.94 -0.72 -10.86
CA ALA A 66 -13.79 0.19 -10.10
C ALA A 66 -14.56 1.16 -10.99
N ASP A 67 -13.93 1.64 -12.07
CA ASP A 67 -14.59 2.50 -13.07
C ASP A 67 -15.69 1.74 -13.82
N LYS A 68 -15.49 0.44 -14.10
CA LYS A 68 -16.51 -0.40 -14.76
C LYS A 68 -17.64 -0.88 -13.85
N PHE A 69 -17.41 -1.09 -12.55
CA PHE A 69 -18.37 -1.76 -11.66
C PHE A 69 -19.27 -0.84 -10.81
N GLY A 70 -19.13 0.48 -10.95
CA GLY A 70 -19.98 1.44 -10.26
C GLY A 70 -19.58 1.63 -8.79
N ARG A 71 -19.49 2.90 -8.41
CA ARG A 71 -18.89 3.54 -7.22
C ARG A 71 -19.25 3.01 -5.81
N LYS A 72 -19.95 1.87 -5.66
CA LYS A 72 -20.46 1.36 -4.37
C LYS A 72 -19.92 -0.02 -3.95
N ARG A 73 -19.38 -0.84 -4.85
CA ARG A 73 -18.88 -2.21 -4.51
C ARG A 73 -17.37 -2.40 -4.62
N ALA A 74 -16.66 -1.44 -5.21
CA ALA A 74 -15.23 -1.55 -5.49
C ALA A 74 -14.33 -1.47 -4.24
N CYS A 75 -14.83 -0.99 -3.10
CA CYS A 75 -14.01 -0.89 -1.88
C CYS A 75 -13.91 -2.22 -1.11
N PHE A 76 -14.83 -3.17 -1.32
CA PHE A 76 -14.91 -4.41 -0.53
C PHE A 76 -14.27 -5.63 -1.22
N CYS A 77 -14.29 -5.66 -2.55
CA CYS A 77 -13.75 -6.77 -3.34
C CYS A 77 -12.21 -6.92 -3.27
N PRO A 78 -11.40 -5.84 -3.23
CA PRO A 78 -9.95 -5.98 -3.14
C PRO A 78 -9.51 -6.60 -1.81
N SER A 79 -10.14 -6.18 -0.71
CA SER A 79 -9.85 -6.70 0.63
C SER A 79 -10.13 -8.21 0.74
N PHE A 80 -11.14 -8.70 0.03
CA PHE A 80 -11.49 -10.11 -0.01
C PHE A 80 -10.49 -10.94 -0.84
N SER A 81 -10.03 -10.40 -1.97
CA SER A 81 -9.02 -11.08 -2.80
C SER A 81 -7.63 -11.08 -2.17
N PHE A 82 -7.26 -10.06 -1.39
CA PHE A 82 -5.95 -9.99 -0.74
C PHE A 82 -5.81 -10.97 0.43
N GLN A 83 -6.89 -11.22 1.18
CA GLN A 83 -6.93 -12.21 2.27
C GLN A 83 -6.79 -13.66 1.77
N PHE A 84 -7.18 -13.94 0.52
CA PHE A 84 -7.22 -15.30 -0.04
C PHE A 84 -5.88 -15.74 -0.67
N LEU A 85 -5.01 -14.81 -1.05
CA LEU A 85 -3.71 -15.11 -1.68
C LEU A 85 -2.56 -15.25 -0.66
N GLN A 86 -2.82 -15.01 0.63
CA GLN A 86 -1.83 -15.06 1.70
C GLN A 86 -1.92 -16.34 2.57
N PHE A 87 -2.70 -17.33 2.15
CA PHE A 87 -2.75 -18.69 2.72
C PHE A 87 -2.12 -19.71 1.77
#